data_AF-A0AAJ2YY40-F1
#
_entry.id   AF-A0AAJ2YY40-F1
#
_cell.length_a   1.000
_cell.length_b   1.000
_cell.length_c   1.000
_cell.angle_alpha   90.00
_cell.angle_beta   90.00
_cell.angle_gamma   90.00
#
_symmetry.space_group_name_H-M   'P 1'
#
loop_
_entity.id
_entity.type
_entity.pdbx_description
1 polymer ?
#
loop_
_entity_poly.entity_id
_entity_poly.type
_entity_poly.pdbx_seq_one_letter_code
_entity_poly.pdbx_strand_id
1 'polypeptide(L)'
;MLDVNKKIHFDGVLSTDATDERNSIAYTTFLGDVTKDGVPSMSYYISDENIYKSNLKAFREAWTNFQNIVFDEADKVTAALEAATTEV
;
A
#
# COMPACT_ATOMS: atom_id res chain seq x y z
N MET A 1 21.08 2.75 -22.82
CA MET A 1 21.25 2.98 -21.37
C MET A 1 20.03 2.38 -20.69
N LEU A 2 20.19 1.41 -19.79
CA LEU A 2 19.09 0.83 -19.03
C LEU A 2 18.85 1.73 -17.82
N ASP A 3 17.70 2.38 -17.75
CA ASP A 3 17.35 3.22 -16.61
C ASP A 3 16.63 2.35 -15.57
N VAL A 4 17.38 1.89 -14.56
CA VAL A 4 16.84 1.04 -13.49
C VAL A 4 16.20 1.94 -12.44
N ASN A 5 14.90 2.18 -12.60
CA ASN A 5 14.11 2.90 -11.60
C ASN A 5 13.84 1.98 -10.39
N LYS A 6 14.54 2.22 -9.28
CA LYS A 6 14.25 1.58 -8.00
C LYS A 6 12.88 2.08 -7.50
N LYS A 7 12.01 1.16 -7.14
CA LYS A 7 10.74 1.44 -6.45
C LYS A 7 10.52 0.47 -5.32
N ILE A 8 9.83 0.91 -4.27
CA ILE A 8 9.41 0.08 -3.14
C ILE A 8 7.94 -0.27 -3.38
N HIS A 9 7.63 -1.55 -3.45
CA HIS A 9 6.28 -2.05 -3.74
C HIS A 9 5.61 -2.59 -2.47
N PHE A 10 4.31 -2.30 -2.33
CA PHE A 10 3.46 -2.72 -1.23
C PHE A 10 2.25 -3.48 -1.78
N ASP A 11 1.99 -4.65 -1.21
CA ASP A 11 0.80 -5.45 -1.48
C ASP A 11 0.09 -5.72 -0.15
N GLY A 12 -1.23 -5.51 -0.13
CA GLY A 12 -2.08 -5.87 1.00
C GLY A 12 -3.36 -6.55 0.50
N VAL A 13 -3.83 -7.55 1.24
CA VAL A 13 -5.09 -8.23 0.93
C VAL A 13 -6.01 -8.16 2.15
N LEU A 14 -7.28 -7.85 1.91
CA LEU A 14 -8.33 -7.86 2.90
C LEU A 14 -9.30 -9.01 2.62
N SER A 15 -9.52 -9.84 3.62
CA SER A 15 -10.39 -11.02 3.57
C SER A 15 -11.42 -11.01 4.70
N THR A 16 -12.49 -11.77 4.55
CA THR A 16 -13.62 -11.82 5.49
C THR A 16 -13.28 -12.33 6.87
N ASP A 17 -12.27 -13.18 6.98
CA ASP A 17 -11.84 -13.77 8.23
C ASP A 17 -10.33 -14.01 8.18
N ALA A 18 -9.60 -13.40 9.11
CA ALA A 18 -8.15 -13.56 9.22
C ALA A 18 -7.75 -14.83 9.98
N THR A 19 -8.72 -15.57 10.53
CA THR A 19 -8.46 -16.69 11.46
C THR A 19 -8.74 -18.09 10.90
N ASP A 20 -9.50 -18.18 9.80
CA ASP A 20 -9.78 -19.44 9.09
C ASP A 20 -9.45 -19.31 7.60
N GLU A 21 -8.21 -19.67 7.25
CA GLU A 21 -7.70 -19.62 5.87
C GLU A 21 -8.52 -20.45 4.87
N ARG A 22 -9.31 -21.44 5.33
CA ARG A 22 -10.12 -22.28 4.43
C ARG A 22 -11.44 -21.63 4.03
N ASN A 23 -11.90 -20.65 4.80
CA ASN A 23 -13.16 -19.93 4.57
C ASN A 23 -12.96 -18.42 4.34
N SER A 24 -11.71 -17.94 4.39
CA SER A 24 -11.41 -16.53 4.12
C SER A 24 -11.63 -16.21 2.65
N ILE A 25 -12.55 -15.29 2.36
CA ILE A 25 -12.77 -14.79 1.00
C ILE A 25 -12.07 -13.45 0.90
N ALA A 26 -11.03 -13.37 0.07
CA ALA A 26 -10.38 -12.11 -0.27
C ALA A 26 -11.33 -11.25 -1.11
N TYR A 27 -11.63 -10.05 -0.61
CA TYR A 27 -12.59 -9.14 -1.25
C TYR A 27 -11.97 -7.79 -1.65
N THR A 28 -10.76 -7.48 -1.18
CA THR A 28 -10.04 -6.28 -1.61
C THR A 28 -8.53 -6.53 -1.65
N THR A 29 -7.89 -6.04 -2.71
CA THR A 29 -6.42 -5.96 -2.83
C THR A 29 -6.00 -4.50 -2.83
N PHE A 30 -4.96 -4.17 -2.08
CA PHE A 30 -4.32 -2.87 -2.00
C PHE A 30 -2.96 -2.96 -2.66
N LEU A 31 -2.64 -2.01 -3.52
CA LEU A 31 -1.37 -1.91 -4.21
C LEU A 31 -0.78 -0.53 -3.97
N GLY A 32 0.50 -0.50 -3.65
CA GLY A 32 1.24 0.72 -3.38
C GLY A 32 2.61 0.66 -4.02
N ASP A 33 3.10 1.79 -4.49
CA ASP A 33 4.46 1.96 -4.97
C ASP A 33 5.00 3.29 -4.46
N VAL A 34 6.25 3.30 -3.98
CA VAL A 34 7.02 4.52 -3.71
C VAL A 34 8.18 4.57 -4.70
N THR A 35 8.26 5.63 -5.48
CA THR A 35 9.35 5.83 -6.44
C THR A 35 10.66 6.17 -5.73
N LYS A 36 11.79 6.10 -6.45
CA LYS A 36 13.09 6.56 -5.96
C LYS A 36 13.10 8.02 -5.48
N ASP A 37 12.15 8.83 -5.96
CA ASP A 37 12.03 10.25 -5.65
C ASP A 37 11.07 10.50 -4.47
N GLY A 38 10.67 9.44 -3.75
CA GLY A 38 9.78 9.54 -2.60
C GLY A 38 8.33 9.83 -2.99
N VAL A 39 7.93 9.63 -4.25
CA VAL A 39 6.55 9.87 -4.68
C VAL A 39 5.72 8.61 -4.46
N PRO A 40 4.70 8.63 -3.57
CA PRO A 40 3.82 7.49 -3.36
C PRO A 40 2.72 7.43 -4.41
N SER A 41 2.32 6.22 -4.78
CA SER A 41 1.12 5.92 -5.57
C SER A 41 0.42 4.74 -4.95
N MET A 42 -0.92 4.80 -4.86
CA MET A 42 -1.71 3.78 -4.19
C MET A 42 -3.00 3.54 -4.96
N SER A 43 -3.41 2.29 -5.03
CA SER A 43 -4.66 1.87 -5.66
C SER A 43 -5.26 0.68 -4.92
N TYR A 44 -6.54 0.41 -5.17
CA TYR A 44 -7.21 -0.77 -4.65
C TYR A 44 -8.09 -1.39 -5.72
N TYR A 45 -8.33 -2.70 -5.56
CA TYR A 45 -9.22 -3.48 -6.40
C TYR A 45 -10.20 -4.24 -5.51
N ILE A 46 -11.49 -4.21 -5.85
CA ILE A 46 -12.54 -4.95 -5.16
C ILE A 46 -12.91 -6.16 -6.01
N SER A 47 -12.69 -7.36 -5.48
CA SER A 47 -12.99 -8.62 -6.16
C SER A 47 -14.42 -9.11 -5.91
N ASP A 48 -15.03 -8.76 -4.77
CA ASP A 48 -16.41 -9.12 -4.43
C ASP A 48 -17.14 -7.91 -3.82
N GLU A 49 -18.09 -7.35 -4.57
CA GLU A 49 -18.83 -6.15 -4.18
C GLU A 49 -19.79 -6.39 -3.01
N ASN A 50 -20.36 -7.60 -2.90
CA ASN A 50 -21.34 -7.91 -1.85
C ASN A 50 -20.65 -8.04 -0.49
N ILE A 51 -19.50 -8.72 -0.48
CA ILE A 51 -18.67 -8.84 0.71
C ILE A 51 -18.08 -7.48 1.08
N TYR A 52 -17.58 -6.71 0.10
CA TYR A 52 -17.07 -5.36 0.33
C TYR A 52 -18.12 -4.44 0.98
N LYS A 53 -19.36 -4.42 0.46
CA LYS A 53 -20.47 -3.64 1.02
C LYS A 53 -20.77 -4.02 2.46
N SER A 54 -20.67 -5.31 2.80
CA SER A 54 -20.90 -5.81 4.16
C SER A 54 -19.75 -5.50 5.11
N ASN A 55 -18.55 -5.20 4.59
CA ASN A 55 -17.32 -4.99 5.35
C ASN A 55 -16.70 -3.60 5.15
N LEU A 56 -17.51 -2.59 4.81
CA LEU A 56 -17.04 -1.22 4.52
C LEU A 56 -16.20 -0.59 5.65
N LYS A 57 -16.52 -0.89 6.91
CA LYS A 57 -15.75 -0.38 8.06
C LYS A 57 -14.33 -0.96 8.06
N ALA A 58 -14.22 -2.28 7.96
CA ALA A 58 -12.93 -2.97 7.90
C ALA A 58 -12.11 -2.50 6.69
N PHE A 59 -12.76 -2.31 5.53
CA PHE A 59 -12.10 -1.73 4.36
C PHE A 59 -11.52 -0.34 4.65
N ARG A 60 -12.30 0.58 5.23
CA ARG A 60 -11.82 1.94 5.52
C ARG A 60 -10.62 1.93 6.46
N GLU A 61 -10.68 1.14 7.53
CA GLU A 61 -9.60 1.01 8.50
C GLU A 61 -8.33 0.44 7.83
N ALA A 62 -8.48 -0.65 7.06
CA ALA A 62 -7.36 -1.27 6.35
C ALA A 62 -6.77 -0.33 5.29
N TRP A 63 -7.61 0.40 4.55
CA TRP A 63 -7.17 1.34 3.53
C TRP A 63 -6.40 2.51 4.14
N THR A 64 -6.90 3.12 5.22
CA THR A 64 -6.17 4.19 5.92
C THR A 64 -4.84 3.69 6.46
N ASN A 65 -4.80 2.49 7.05
CA ASN A 65 -3.56 1.91 7.54
C ASN A 65 -2.56 1.67 6.39
N PHE A 66 -3.03 1.11 5.29
CA PHE A 66 -2.22 0.89 4.09
C PHE A 66 -1.64 2.21 3.56
N GLN A 67 -2.47 3.26 3.48
CA GLN A 67 -2.03 4.58 3.04
C GLN A 67 -0.94 5.15 3.94
N ASN A 68 -1.11 5.06 5.27
CA ASN A 68 -0.12 5.53 6.23
C ASN A 68 1.22 4.81 6.05
N ILE A 69 1.22 3.48 5.87
CA ILE A 69 2.46 2.72 5.66
C ILE A 69 3.19 3.19 4.39
N VAL A 70 2.46 3.41 3.30
CA VAL A 70 3.06 3.87 2.04
C VAL A 70 3.60 5.30 2.17
N PHE A 71 2.88 6.19 2.85
CA PHE A 71 3.34 7.56 3.12
C PHE A 71 4.56 7.61 4.04
N ASP A 72 4.56 6.82 5.12
CA ASP A 72 5.69 6.74 6.04
C ASP A 72 6.98 6.31 5.31
N GLU A 73 6.88 5.43 4.32
CA GLU A 73 8.04 5.05 3.50
C GLU A 73 8.43 6.15 2.51
N ALA A 74 7.47 6.83 1.89
CA ALA A 74 7.73 7.98 1.03
C ALA A 74 8.46 9.11 1.79
N ASP A 75 8.06 9.38 3.04
CA ASP A 75 8.70 10.37 3.91
C ASP A 75 10.14 9.98 4.24
N LYS A 76 10.41 8.69 4.53
CA LYS A 76 11.77 8.19 4.74
C LYS A 76 12.65 8.37 3.49
N VAL A 77 12.12 8.07 2.31
CA VAL A 77 12.86 8.25 1.05
C VAL A 77 13.15 9.73 0.83
N THR A 78 12.17 10.61 1.04
CA THR A 78 12.34 12.06 0.89
C THR A 78 13.38 12.61 1.87
N ALA A 79 13.32 12.22 3.15
CA ALA A 79 14.29 12.64 4.16
C ALA A 79 15.72 12.16 3.81
N ALA A 80 15.86 10.94 3.28
CA ALA A 80 17.16 10.42 2.84
C ALA A 80 17.73 11.22 1.64
N LEU A 81 16.88 11.65 0.71
CA LEU A 81 17.27 12.49 -0.42
C LEU A 81 17.73 13.88 0.06
N GLU A 82 16.98 14.50 0.97
CA GLU A 82 17.33 15.80 1.56
C GLU A 82 18.67 15.75 2.30
N ALA A 83 18.89 14.72 3.12
CA ALA A 83 20.15 14.52 3.83
C ALA A 83 21.34 14.38 2.86
N ALA A 84 21.19 13.59 1.79
CA ALA A 84 22.23 13.41 0.78
C ALA A 84 22.55 14.71 0.00
N THR A 85 21.61 15.65 -0.07
CA THR A 85 21.79 16.93 -0.78
C THR A 85 22.47 17.98 0.12
N THR A 86 22.44 17.81 1.44
CA THR A 86 22.99 18.77 2.41
C THR A 86 24.45 18.49 2.76
N GLU A 87 24.98 17.31 2.42
CA GLU A 87 26.39 16.93 2.61
C GLU A 87 27.32 17.33 1.44
N VAL A 88 26.84 18.17 0.49
CA VAL A 88 27.61 18.63 -0.69
C VAL A 88 27.86 20.14 -0.64
#